data_AF-A0A963FCR6-F1
#
_entry.id   AF-A0A963FCR6-F1
#
_cell.length_a   1.000
_cell.length_b   1.000
_cell.length_c   1.000
_cell.angle_alpha   90.00
_cell.angle_beta   90.00
_cell.angle_gamma   90.00
#
_symmetry.space_group_name_H-M   'P 1'
#
loop_
_entity.id
_entity.type
_entity.pdbx_description
1 polymer ?
#
loop_
_entity_poly.entity_id
_entity_poly.type
_entity_poly.pdbx_seq_one_letter_code
_entity_poly.pdbx_strand_id
1 'polypeptide(L)'
;MQLPELIALFTDFGEAGPYSGQMEAVLLSSGVQIPVIRLLSDAPMCNPRASAYLLAPLAQQLPGNTLFLAIVDPGVGGSRLPLLVKTDHHWFVGPDNGLFSQIVKRAPGASVQAIDL
;
A
#
# COMPACT_ATOMS: atom_id res chain seq x y z
N MET A 1 8.98 16.59 1.57
CA MET A 1 7.62 16.02 1.72
C MET A 1 7.30 16.03 3.19
N GLN A 2 6.06 16.33 3.58
CA GLN A 2 5.65 16.13 4.98
C GLN A 2 5.60 14.63 5.23
N LEU A 3 6.11 14.17 6.38
CA LEU A 3 6.07 12.75 6.76
C LEU A 3 4.60 12.32 6.90
N PRO A 4 4.25 11.07 6.53
CA PRO A 4 2.90 10.56 6.75
C PRO A 4 2.56 10.56 8.24
N GLU A 5 1.27 10.68 8.56
CA GLU A 5 0.79 10.64 9.96
C GLU A 5 0.34 9.23 10.38
N LEU A 6 0.15 8.33 9.41
CA LEU A 6 -0.29 6.95 9.58
C LEU A 6 0.28 6.09 8.46
N ILE A 7 0.71 4.87 8.78
CA ILE A 7 0.96 3.81 7.79
C ILE A 7 -0.16 2.77 7.89
N ALA A 8 -0.82 2.49 6.78
CA ALA A 8 -1.85 1.47 6.67
C ALA A 8 -1.37 0.31 5.80
N LEU A 9 -1.28 -0.89 6.37
CA LEU A 9 -0.91 -2.12 5.68
C LEU A 9 -2.14 -2.75 5.01
N PHE A 10 -2.06 -3.00 3.72
CA PHE A 10 -3.12 -3.65 2.93
C PHE A 10 -2.52 -4.83 2.16
N THR A 11 -2.86 -6.07 2.53
CA THR A 11 -2.21 -7.26 1.98
C THR A 11 -3.18 -8.42 1.74
N ASP A 12 -2.75 -9.44 1.00
CA ASP A 12 -3.41 -10.75 0.87
C ASP A 12 -2.71 -11.89 1.64
N PHE A 13 -1.83 -11.56 2.59
CA PHE A 13 -1.02 -12.52 3.34
C PHE A 13 -1.81 -13.40 4.32
N GLY A 14 -3.02 -12.98 4.68
CA GLY A 14 -3.82 -13.55 5.76
C GLY A 14 -3.21 -13.31 7.14
N GLU A 15 -3.86 -13.86 8.16
CA GLU A 15 -3.35 -13.88 9.55
C GLU A 15 -2.35 -15.02 9.79
N ALA A 16 -2.41 -16.06 8.95
CA ALA A 16 -1.61 -17.27 9.10
C ALA A 16 -0.27 -17.11 8.36
N GLY A 17 0.71 -16.51 9.02
CA GLY A 17 2.06 -16.40 8.46
C GLY A 17 2.89 -15.28 9.10
N PRO A 18 4.20 -15.24 8.82
CA PRO A 18 5.10 -14.29 9.45
C PRO A 18 5.11 -12.91 8.76
N TYR A 19 4.56 -12.78 7.55
CA TYR A 19 4.85 -11.64 6.67
C TYR A 19 4.40 -10.29 7.23
N SER A 20 3.19 -10.20 7.79
CA SER A 20 2.72 -8.96 8.43
C SER A 20 3.61 -8.55 9.60
N GLY A 21 4.02 -9.52 10.44
CA GLY A 21 4.94 -9.27 11.55
C GLY A 21 6.35 -8.87 11.07
N GLN A 22 6.82 -9.45 9.96
CA GLN A 22 8.11 -9.05 9.35
C GLN A 22 8.06 -7.62 8.83
N MET A 23 6.97 -7.21 8.17
CA MET A 23 6.80 -5.82 7.73
C MET A 23 6.82 -4.85 8.92
N GLU A 24 6.07 -5.15 9.97
CA GLU A 24 6.06 -4.33 11.19
C GLU A 24 7.44 -4.25 11.85
N ALA A 25 8.19 -5.35 11.91
CA ALA A 25 9.55 -5.38 12.45
C ALA A 25 10.53 -4.52 11.62
N VAL A 26 10.43 -4.53 10.29
CA VAL A 26 11.25 -3.68 9.41
C VAL A 26 10.89 -2.21 9.58
N LEU A 27 9.60 -1.87 9.64
CA LEU A 27 9.16 -0.49 9.89
C LEU A 27 9.69 0.02 11.24
N LEU A 28 9.55 -0.80 12.30
CA LEU A 28 10.03 -0.46 13.64
C LEU A 28 11.55 -0.25 13.66
N SER A 29 12.33 -1.18 13.09
CA SER A 29 13.81 -1.10 13.06
C SER A 29 14.34 0.02 12.17
N SER A 30 13.55 0.47 11.18
CA SER A 30 13.87 1.64 10.35
C SER A 30 13.61 2.97 11.08
N GLY A 31 13.18 2.93 12.34
CA GLY A 31 12.94 4.11 13.17
C GLY A 31 11.59 4.78 12.94
N VAL A 32 10.63 4.12 12.28
CA VAL A 32 9.27 4.65 12.12
C VAL A 32 8.62 4.82 13.50
N GLN A 33 8.25 6.07 13.83
CA GLN A 33 7.61 6.43 15.12
C GLN A 33 6.11 6.73 14.99
N ILE A 34 5.57 6.74 13.78
CA ILE A 34 4.15 7.01 13.53
C ILE A 34 3.34 5.70 13.65
N PRO A 35 2.02 5.79 13.92
CA PRO A 35 1.16 4.62 13.99
C PRO A 35 1.22 3.78 12.70
N VAL A 36 1.26 2.46 12.89
CA VAL A 36 1.13 1.46 11.82
C VAL A 36 -0.10 0.61 12.13
N ILE A 37 -1.04 0.53 11.19
CA ILE A 37 -2.23 -0.33 11.33
C ILE A 37 -2.27 -1.37 10.22
N ARG A 38 -2.81 -2.54 10.54
CA ARG A 38 -3.20 -3.56 9.55
C ARG A 38 -4.62 -3.26 9.08
N LEU A 39 -4.74 -2.54 7.96
CA LEU A 39 -6.03 -2.13 7.42
C LEU A 39 -6.82 -3.31 6.84
N LEU A 40 -6.15 -4.17 6.08
CA LEU A 40 -6.72 -5.41 5.56
C LEU A 40 -5.59 -6.43 5.36
N SER A 41 -5.77 -7.66 5.83
CA SER A 41 -4.76 -8.73 5.72
C SER A 41 -5.16 -9.84 4.75
N ASP A 42 -6.43 -9.94 4.42
CA ASP A 42 -7.05 -11.01 3.62
C ASP A 42 -7.67 -10.45 2.33
N ALA A 43 -7.00 -9.48 1.69
CA ALA A 43 -7.39 -9.02 0.36
C ALA A 43 -7.50 -10.20 -0.63
N PRO A 44 -8.30 -10.07 -1.72
CA PRO A 44 -8.43 -11.11 -2.73
C PRO A 44 -7.08 -11.68 -3.19
N MET A 45 -6.82 -12.93 -2.78
CA MET A 45 -5.54 -13.61 -2.95
C MET A 45 -5.06 -13.58 -4.40
N CYS A 46 -3.82 -13.15 -4.61
CA CYS A 46 -3.17 -13.07 -5.91
C CYS A 46 -3.93 -12.21 -6.94
N ASN A 47 -4.85 -11.34 -6.50
CA ASN A 47 -5.74 -10.59 -7.39
C ASN A 47 -5.66 -9.08 -7.14
N PRO A 48 -4.65 -8.38 -7.70
CA PRO A 48 -4.47 -6.95 -7.48
C PRO A 48 -5.61 -6.12 -8.04
N ARG A 49 -6.24 -6.54 -9.15
CA ARG A 49 -7.35 -5.80 -9.77
C ARG A 49 -8.62 -5.84 -8.91
N ALA A 50 -8.97 -6.99 -8.35
CA ALA A 50 -10.11 -7.08 -7.42
C ALA A 50 -9.81 -6.29 -6.13
N SER A 51 -8.60 -6.44 -5.61
CA SER A 51 -8.14 -5.73 -4.42
C SER A 51 -8.16 -4.20 -4.58
N ALA A 52 -7.90 -3.68 -5.78
CA ALA A 52 -7.99 -2.25 -6.08
C ALA A 52 -9.39 -1.66 -5.80
N TYR A 53 -10.46 -2.44 -5.99
CA TYR A 53 -11.83 -2.00 -5.69
C TYR A 53 -12.12 -1.93 -4.19
N LEU A 54 -11.37 -2.65 -3.36
CA LEU A 54 -11.46 -2.58 -1.90
C LEU A 54 -10.57 -1.46 -1.33
N LEU A 55 -9.35 -1.33 -1.85
CA LEU A 55 -8.39 -0.33 -1.38
C LEU A 55 -8.92 1.11 -1.54
N ALA A 56 -9.54 1.44 -2.68
CA ALA A 56 -10.02 2.79 -2.95
C ALA A 56 -11.04 3.34 -1.92
N PRO A 57 -12.15 2.63 -1.61
CA PRO A 57 -13.08 3.10 -0.57
C PRO A 57 -12.50 3.04 0.84
N LEU A 58 -11.68 2.03 1.18
CA LEU A 58 -11.02 1.96 2.50
C LEU A 58 -10.08 3.15 2.71
N ALA A 59 -9.37 3.58 1.66
CA ALA A 59 -8.47 4.70 1.76
C ALA A 59 -9.17 6.01 2.12
N GLN A 60 -10.40 6.22 1.63
CA GLN A 60 -11.21 7.41 1.93
C GLN A 60 -11.68 7.49 3.39
N GLN A 61 -11.63 6.38 4.13
CA GLN A 61 -12.04 6.33 5.54
C GLN A 61 -10.91 6.70 6.50
N LEU A 62 -9.66 6.72 6.04
CA LEU A 62 -8.50 7.05 6.86
C LEU A 62 -8.21 8.56 6.82
N PRO A 63 -7.56 9.11 7.86
CA PRO A 63 -7.18 10.51 7.89
C PRO A 63 -6.28 10.87 6.70
N GLY A 64 -6.33 12.14 6.31
CA GLY A 64 -5.39 12.70 5.34
C GLY A 64 -3.94 12.45 5.76
N ASN A 65 -3.03 12.48 4.79
CA ASN A 65 -1.61 12.19 4.95
C ASN A 65 -1.29 10.76 5.43
N THR A 66 -2.19 9.80 5.17
CA THR A 66 -1.92 8.36 5.34
C THR A 66 -1.07 7.80 4.19
N LEU A 67 -0.07 6.98 4.52
CA LEU A 67 0.69 6.13 3.60
C LEU A 67 0.09 4.72 3.59
N PHE A 68 -0.45 4.29 2.46
CA PHE A 68 -0.90 2.92 2.24
C PHE A 68 0.26 2.08 1.69
N LEU A 69 0.79 1.19 2.51
CA LEU A 69 1.75 0.17 2.07
C LEU A 69 0.94 -1.07 1.67
N ALA A 70 0.71 -1.21 0.37
CA ALA A 70 -0.23 -2.19 -0.18
C ALA A 70 0.47 -3.24 -1.04
N ILE A 71 0.32 -4.52 -0.67
CA ILE A 71 1.01 -5.64 -1.31
C ILE A 71 -0.01 -6.75 -1.61
N VAL A 72 -0.41 -6.85 -2.87
CA VAL A 72 -1.08 -8.01 -3.46
C VAL A 72 -0.32 -8.31 -4.73
N ASP A 73 0.65 -9.23 -4.66
CA ASP A 73 1.62 -9.45 -5.72
C ASP A 73 1.82 -10.93 -6.09
N PRO A 74 1.08 -11.43 -7.10
CA PRO A 74 1.26 -12.81 -7.58
C PRO A 74 2.60 -13.06 -8.30
N GLY A 75 3.41 -12.04 -8.60
CA GLY A 75 4.75 -12.24 -9.17
C GLY A 75 5.85 -11.52 -8.39
N VAL A 76 5.74 -11.54 -7.07
CA VAL A 76 6.83 -11.18 -6.16
C VAL A 76 8.13 -11.88 -6.56
N GLY A 77 9.26 -11.18 -6.41
CA GLY A 77 10.58 -11.67 -6.87
C GLY A 77 10.83 -11.54 -8.37
N GLY A 78 9.87 -11.02 -9.14
CA GLY A 78 10.04 -10.68 -10.55
C GLY A 78 10.73 -9.32 -10.77
N SER A 79 10.71 -8.86 -12.03
CA SER A 79 11.34 -7.60 -12.46
C SER A 79 10.48 -6.34 -12.26
N ARG A 80 9.30 -6.47 -11.66
CA ARG A 80 8.39 -5.32 -11.49
C ARG A 80 8.91 -4.39 -10.42
N LEU A 81 8.99 -3.11 -10.76
CA LEU A 81 9.34 -2.08 -9.80
C LEU A 81 8.14 -1.76 -8.89
N PRO A 82 8.38 -1.41 -7.62
CA PRO A 82 7.38 -0.75 -6.80
C PRO A 82 7.05 0.63 -7.38
N LEU A 83 5.81 1.07 -7.17
CA LEU A 83 5.34 2.41 -7.45
C LEU A 83 5.14 3.19 -6.16
N LEU A 84 5.44 4.48 -6.22
CA LEU A 84 4.89 5.51 -5.35
C LEU A 84 3.78 6.24 -6.12
N VAL A 85 2.56 6.20 -5.59
CA VAL A 85 1.46 7.05 -6.05
C VAL A 85 1.18 8.09 -4.98
N LYS A 86 1.16 9.36 -5.37
CA LYS A 86 0.79 10.48 -4.50
C LYS A 86 -0.50 11.10 -5.00
N THR A 87 -1.47 11.29 -4.11
CA THR A 87 -2.68 12.08 -4.35
C THR A 87 -2.65 13.34 -3.48
N ASP A 88 -3.69 14.17 -3.58
CA ASP A 88 -3.84 15.34 -2.71
C ASP A 88 -4.01 14.98 -1.23
N HIS A 89 -4.43 13.75 -0.94
CA HIS A 89 -4.78 13.31 0.41
C HIS A 89 -3.88 12.21 0.97
N HIS A 90 -3.32 11.34 0.12
CA HIS A 90 -2.67 10.13 0.58
C HIS A 90 -1.48 9.73 -0.30
N TRP A 91 -0.69 8.81 0.22
CA TRP A 91 0.43 8.18 -0.46
C TRP A 91 0.16 6.68 -0.56
N PHE A 92 0.57 6.05 -1.65
CA PHE A 92 0.42 4.61 -1.86
C PHE A 92 1.74 4.04 -2.36
N VAL A 93 2.21 2.96 -1.75
CA VAL A 93 3.43 2.25 -2.13
C VAL A 93 3.12 0.77 -2.30
N GLY A 94 3.52 0.19 -3.43
CA GLY A 94 3.20 -1.19 -3.80
C GLY A 94 3.58 -1.54 -5.24
N PRO A 95 3.30 -2.77 -5.71
CA PRO A 95 3.73 -3.25 -7.02
C PRO A 95 3.04 -2.56 -8.21
N ASP A 96 3.76 -2.36 -9.31
CA ASP A 96 3.16 -1.98 -10.61
C ASP A 96 2.42 -3.16 -11.26
N ASN A 97 1.22 -3.47 -10.77
CA ASN A 97 0.40 -4.58 -11.28
C ASN A 97 -1.10 -4.25 -11.38
N GLY A 98 -1.44 -2.96 -11.31
CA GLY A 98 -2.82 -2.46 -11.36
C GLY A 98 -3.53 -2.35 -10.01
N LEU A 99 -2.89 -2.69 -8.88
CA LEU A 99 -3.44 -2.52 -7.53
C LEU A 99 -3.87 -1.06 -7.24
N PHE A 100 -3.16 -0.07 -7.80
CA PHE A 100 -3.48 1.36 -7.65
C PHE A 100 -4.33 1.96 -8.77
N SER A 101 -4.80 1.15 -9.72
CA SER A 101 -5.58 1.64 -10.87
C SER A 101 -6.82 2.45 -10.45
N GLN A 102 -7.51 1.99 -9.41
CA GLN A 102 -8.70 2.63 -8.86
C GLN A 102 -8.42 3.92 -8.10
N ILE A 103 -7.21 4.06 -7.54
CA ILE A 103 -6.74 5.28 -6.88
C ILE A 103 -6.45 6.35 -7.94
N VAL A 104 -5.60 6.02 -8.92
CA VAL A 104 -5.21 6.95 -10.00
C VAL A 104 -6.44 7.41 -10.79
N LYS A 105 -7.38 6.49 -11.10
CA LYS A 105 -8.62 6.85 -11.80
C LYS A 105 -9.50 7.86 -11.04
N ARG A 106 -9.48 7.84 -9.69
CA ARG A 106 -10.28 8.72 -8.83
C ARG A 106 -9.56 10.01 -8.44
N ALA A 107 -8.26 10.10 -8.69
CA ALA A 107 -7.44 11.26 -8.35
C ALA A 107 -6.76 11.79 -9.62
N PRO A 108 -7.43 12.66 -10.41
CA PRO A 108 -6.90 13.19 -11.67
C PRO A 108 -5.54 13.92 -11.54
N GLY A 109 -5.24 14.46 -10.35
CA GLY A 109 -3.95 15.10 -10.03
C GLY A 109 -2.88 14.16 -9.47
N ALA A 110 -3.12 12.85 -9.45
CA ALA A 110 -2.17 11.91 -8.86
C ALA A 110 -0.87 11.83 -9.66
N SER A 111 0.27 11.87 -8.96
CA SER A 111 1.57 11.57 -9.57
C SER A 111 1.95 10.11 -9.31
N VAL A 112 2.53 9.46 -10.30
CA VAL A 112 3.01 8.08 -10.23
C VAL A 112 4.50 8.06 -10.54
N GLN A 113 5.29 7.41 -9.69
CA GLN A 113 6.74 7.29 -9.84
C GLN A 113 7.14 5.84 -9.56
N ALA A 114 8.01 5.27 -10.39
CA ALA A 114 8.66 4.00 -10.05
C ALA A 114 9.73 4.25 -8.99
N ILE A 115 9.93 3.29 -8.09
CA ILE A 115 10.99 3.29 -7.09
C ILE A 115 12.09 2.35 -7.61
N ASP A 116 13.20 2.92 -8.05
CA ASP A 116 14.45 2.21 -8.28
C ASP A 116 15.42 2.42 -7.09
N LEU A 117 16.29 1.45 -6.87
CA LEU A 117 17.34 1.48 -5.82
C LEU A 117 18.72 1.55 -6.47
#